data_AF-R7Z8T6-F1
#
_entry.id   AF-R7Z8T6-F1
#
_cell.length_a   1.000
_cell.length_b   1.000
_cell.length_c   1.000
_cell.angle_alpha   90.00
_cell.angle_beta   90.00
_cell.angle_gamma   90.00
#
_symmetry.space_group_name_H-M   'P 1'
#
loop_
_entity.id
_entity.type
_entity.pdbx_description
1 polymer ?
#
loop_
_entity_poly.entity_id
_entity_poly.type
_entity_poly.pdbx_seq_one_letter_code
_entity_poly.pdbx_strand_id
1 'polypeptide(L)'
;MKGLSITSLVLSIIFFCIGFYRLVFYSNPESFDRDSSNAWVGGDAYNYIINGTQATAYFVLFAAFFIAFVLLKIALEMQETIESSLRESLRESNRKLIAEYKSINDKE
;
A
#
# COMPACT_ATOMS: atom_id res chain seq x y z
N MET A 1 -13.60 2.24 -2.64
CA MET A 1 -12.23 1.67 -2.66
C MET A 1 -11.11 2.70 -2.48
N LYS A 2 -11.28 3.98 -2.87
CA LYS A 2 -10.27 5.05 -2.71
C LYS A 2 -9.72 5.17 -1.28
N GLY A 3 -10.60 5.25 -0.28
CA GLY A 3 -10.20 5.36 1.13
C GLY A 3 -9.35 4.19 1.60
N LEU A 4 -9.76 2.95 1.29
CA LEU A 4 -9.04 1.73 1.67
C LEU A 4 -7.62 1.68 1.06
N SER A 5 -7.49 2.08 -0.21
CA SER A 5 -6.18 2.18 -0.87
C SER A 5 -5.27 3.18 -0.12
N ILE A 6 -5.77 4.37 0.17
CA ILE A 6 -5.00 5.41 0.87
C ILE A 6 -4.60 4.93 2.28
N THR A 7 -5.51 4.30 3.03
CA THR A 7 -5.18 3.76 4.36
C THR A 7 -4.11 2.68 4.29
N SER A 8 -4.14 1.80 3.29
CA SER A 8 -3.10 0.80 3.09
C SER A 8 -1.73 1.42 2.78
N LEU A 9 -1.70 2.50 1.98
CA LEU A 9 -0.46 3.22 1.71
C LEU A 9 0.12 3.87 2.98
N VAL A 10 -0.73 4.52 3.78
CA VAL A 10 -0.29 5.14 5.04
C VAL A 10 0.27 4.11 6.01
N LEU A 11 -0.41 2.98 6.20
CA LEU A 11 0.06 1.88 7.05
C LEU A 11 1.38 1.30 6.55
N SER A 12 1.52 1.13 5.23
CA SER A 12 2.76 0.69 4.62
C SER A 12 3.94 1.61 4.99
N ILE A 13 3.79 2.93 4.81
CA ILE A 13 4.83 3.91 5.16
C ILE A 13 5.15 3.88 6.66
N ILE A 14 4.15 3.76 7.53
CA ILE A 14 4.37 3.67 8.98
C ILE A 14 5.23 2.46 9.33
N PHE A 15 4.89 1.27 8.82
CA PHE A 15 5.67 0.06 9.11
C PHE A 15 7.05 0.07 8.49
N PHE A 16 7.21 0.71 7.33
CA PHE A 16 8.53 0.95 6.74
C PHE A 16 9.41 1.78 7.68
N CYS A 17 8.91 2.92 8.17
CA CYS A 17 9.64 3.78 9.09
C CYS A 17 9.97 3.07 10.41
N ILE A 18 9.03 2.29 10.97
CA ILE A 18 9.28 1.52 12.21
C ILE A 18 10.33 0.42 11.98
N GLY A 19 10.27 -0.28 10.83
CA GLY A 19 11.27 -1.29 10.47
C GLY A 19 12.68 -0.70 10.38
N PHE A 20 12.82 0.46 9.73
CA PHE A 20 14.09 1.20 9.70
C PHE A 20 14.51 1.70 11.07
N TYR A 21 13.59 2.23 11.87
CA TYR A 21 13.89 2.67 13.23
C TYR A 21 14.48 1.53 14.07
N ARG A 22 13.94 0.32 13.97
CA ARG A 22 14.46 -0.87 14.68
C ARG A 22 15.87 -1.28 14.24
N LEU A 23 16.25 -1.02 12.99
CA LEU A 23 17.60 -1.29 12.49
C LEU A 23 18.60 -0.20 12.88
N VAL A 24 18.19 1.07 12.85
CA VAL A 24 19.09 2.23 12.97
C VAL A 24 19.24 2.71 14.42
N PHE A 25 18.15 2.70 15.19
CA PHE A 25 18.16 3.19 16.57
C PHE A 25 18.33 2.03 17.53
N TYR A 26 19.58 1.86 17.95
CA TYR A 26 19.99 0.92 18.97
C TYR A 26 20.29 1.67 20.27
N SER A 27 19.79 1.15 21.39
CA SER A 27 20.12 1.65 22.72
C SER A 27 20.68 0.48 23.52
N ASN A 28 22.00 0.48 23.74
CA ASN A 28 22.65 -0.53 24.58
C ASN A 28 22.51 -0.13 26.06
N PRO A 29 21.82 -0.92 26.90
CA PRO A 29 21.75 -0.65 28.34
C PRO A 29 23.03 -1.06 29.10
N GLU A 30 24.00 -1.74 28.47
CA GLU A 30 25.28 -2.09 29.09
C GLU A 30 26.23 -0.90 29.08
N SER A 31 25.98 0.04 29.99
CA SER A 31 26.97 1.00 30.44
C SER A 31 28.09 0.26 31.20
N PHE A 32 29.29 0.28 30.60
CA PHE A 32 30.62 0.11 31.22
C PHE A 32 30.65 -0.50 32.63
N ASP A 33 30.88 -1.81 32.76
CA ASP A 33 31.90 -2.36 33.66
C ASP A 33 31.99 -3.88 33.55
N ARG A 34 33.21 -4.41 33.70
CA ARG A 34 33.63 -5.82 33.85
C ARG A 34 34.03 -6.59 32.58
N ASP A 35 35.31 -6.94 32.58
CA ASP A 35 35.98 -7.93 31.71
C ASP A 35 35.13 -9.21 31.52
N SER A 36 34.50 -9.36 30.37
CA SER A 36 33.74 -10.57 30.03
C SER A 36 34.61 -11.55 29.23
N SER A 37 35.46 -12.30 29.92
CA SER A 37 36.09 -13.50 29.36
C SER A 37 35.02 -14.60 29.21
N ASN A 38 34.84 -15.12 27.98
CA ASN A 38 33.82 -16.10 27.56
C ASN A 38 32.38 -15.57 27.38
N ALA A 39 32.18 -14.35 26.89
CA ALA A 39 30.86 -13.94 26.38
C ALA A 39 30.52 -14.71 25.09
N TRP A 40 29.91 -15.89 25.26
CA TRP A 40 29.21 -16.61 24.19
C TRP A 40 28.11 -15.67 23.64
N VAL A 41 28.43 -15.00 22.52
CA VAL A 41 27.74 -13.83 21.94
C VAL A 41 27.47 -12.70 22.95
N GLY A 42 28.28 -11.63 22.87
CA GLY A 42 28.06 -10.41 23.67
C GLY A 42 26.60 -9.92 23.54
N GLY A 43 26.02 -9.39 24.63
CA GLY A 43 24.62 -8.98 24.70
C GLY A 43 24.18 -8.07 23.54
N ASP A 44 25.13 -7.33 22.97
CA ASP A 44 25.02 -6.57 21.73
C ASP A 44 24.53 -7.41 20.53
N ALA A 45 25.16 -8.57 20.27
CA ALA A 45 24.81 -9.45 19.15
C ALA A 45 23.41 -10.07 19.32
N TYR A 46 23.04 -10.44 20.55
CA TYR A 46 21.70 -10.96 20.84
C TYR A 46 20.61 -9.90 20.60
N ASN A 47 20.87 -8.65 21.02
CA ASN A 47 19.97 -7.53 20.78
C ASN A 47 19.84 -7.18 19.29
N TYR A 48 20.92 -7.29 18.51
CA TYR A 48 20.87 -7.13 17.06
C TYR A 48 19.99 -8.18 16.37
N ILE A 49 20.04 -9.44 16.82
CA ILE A 49 19.17 -10.50 16.28
C ILE A 49 17.70 -10.20 16.57
N ILE A 50 17.38 -9.74 17.78
CA ILE A 50 16.01 -9.37 18.16
C ILE A 50 15.53 -8.17 17.33
N ASN A 51 16.31 -7.10 17.28
CA ASN A 51 15.95 -5.90 16.51
C ASN A 51 15.84 -6.20 15.01
N GLY A 52 16.71 -7.04 14.47
CA GLY A 52 16.64 -7.51 13.09
C GLY A 52 15.40 -8.36 12.81
N THR A 53 15.00 -9.21 13.76
CA THR A 53 13.76 -10.01 13.64
C THR A 53 12.52 -9.12 13.71
N GLN A 54 12.50 -8.15 14.63
CA GLN A 54 11.41 -7.16 14.72
C GLN A 54 11.33 -6.31 13.44
N ALA A 55 12.47 -5.81 12.96
CA ALA A 55 12.54 -5.07 11.70
C ALA A 55 12.01 -5.88 10.52
N THR A 56 12.37 -7.17 10.45
CA THR A 56 11.87 -8.09 9.42
C THR A 56 10.35 -8.23 9.48
N ALA A 57 9.77 -8.40 10.67
CA ALA A 57 8.32 -8.45 10.84
C ALA A 57 7.63 -7.16 10.35
N TYR A 58 8.19 -6.00 10.68
CA TYR A 58 7.69 -4.71 10.19
C TYR A 58 7.83 -4.56 8.67
N PHE A 59 8.90 -5.07 8.06
CA PHE A 59 9.04 -5.06 6.60
C PHE A 59 8.06 -6.00 5.89
N VAL A 60 7.72 -7.14 6.49
CA VAL A 60 6.65 -8.01 5.99
C VAL A 60 5.30 -7.28 6.03
N LEU A 61 4.99 -6.58 7.12
CA LEU A 61 3.78 -5.76 7.21
C LEU A 61 3.79 -4.62 6.17
N PHE A 62 4.90 -3.91 6.02
CA PHE A 62 5.09 -2.91 4.97
C PHE A 62 4.76 -3.49 3.58
N ALA A 63 5.35 -4.63 3.23
CA ALA A 63 5.16 -5.27 1.94
C ALA A 63 3.71 -5.70 1.72
N ALA A 64 3.06 -6.29 2.74
CA ALA A 64 1.67 -6.71 2.66
C ALA A 64 0.73 -5.52 2.39
N PHE A 65 0.88 -4.42 3.13
CA PHE A 65 0.08 -3.22 2.93
C PHE A 65 0.40 -2.50 1.60
N PHE A 66 1.66 -2.53 1.16
CA PHE A 66 2.05 -1.96 -0.12
C PHE A 66 1.45 -2.72 -1.30
N ILE A 67 1.51 -4.05 -1.28
CA ILE A 67 0.88 -4.90 -2.29
C ILE A 67 -0.64 -4.66 -2.31
N ALA A 68 -1.28 -4.60 -1.13
CA ALA A 68 -2.70 -4.28 -1.04
C ALA A 68 -3.04 -2.91 -1.65
N PHE A 69 -2.21 -1.88 -1.40
CA PHE A 69 -2.38 -0.56 -2.02
C PHE A 69 -2.35 -0.63 -3.55
N VAL A 70 -1.33 -1.29 -4.12
CA VAL A 70 -1.15 -1.41 -5.58
C VAL A 70 -2.34 -2.14 -6.21
N LEU A 71 -2.76 -3.28 -5.64
CA LEU A 71 -3.89 -4.05 -6.14
C LEU A 71 -5.20 -3.24 -6.10
N LEU A 72 -5.45 -2.53 -4.99
CA LEU A 72 -6.64 -1.68 -4.86
C LEU A 72 -6.61 -0.50 -5.83
N LYS A 73 -5.44 0.08 -6.12
CA LYS A 73 -5.29 1.15 -7.11
C LYS A 73 -5.59 0.65 -8.52
N ILE A 74 -5.04 -0.49 -8.92
CA ILE A 74 -5.29 -1.09 -10.23
C ILE A 74 -6.78 -1.39 -10.40
N ALA A 75 -7.39 -2.03 -9.41
CA ALA A 75 -8.82 -2.34 -9.44
C ALA A 75 -9.69 -1.09 -9.59
N LEU A 76 -9.30 0.01 -8.94
CA LEU A 76 -10.02 1.27 -9.02
C LEU A 76 -9.92 1.91 -10.41
N GLU A 77 -8.72 1.93 -10.99
CA GLU A 77 -8.48 2.45 -12.34
C GLU A 77 -9.24 1.63 -13.40
N MET A 78 -9.26 0.30 -13.22
CA MET A 78 -10.05 -0.59 -14.09
C MET A 78 -11.54 -0.28 -14.02
N GLN A 79 -12.08 -0.02 -12.83
CA GLN A 79 -13.50 0.35 -12.67
C GLN A 79 -13.81 1.69 -13.35
N GLU A 80 -12.96 2.71 -13.16
CA GLU A 80 -13.14 4.02 -13.80
C GLU A 80 -13.08 3.91 -15.33
N THR A 81 -12.14 3.10 -15.85
CA THR A 81 -12.02 2.84 -17.29
C THR A 81 -13.28 2.17 -17.84
N ILE A 82 -13.76 1.10 -17.21
CA ILE A 82 -14.97 0.37 -17.65
C ILE A 82 -16.20 1.29 -17.63
N GLU A 83 -16.36 2.08 -16.55
CA GLU A 83 -17.48 3.00 -16.42
C GLU A 83 -17.46 4.09 -17.50
N SER A 84 -16.28 4.61 -17.85
CA SER A 84 -16.14 5.61 -18.90
C SER A 84 -16.55 5.08 -20.28
N SER A 85 -16.11 3.87 -20.64
CA SER A 85 -16.45 3.21 -21.91
C SER A 85 -17.95 2.91 -22.03
N LEU A 86 -18.59 2.50 -20.92
CA LEU A 86 -20.03 2.26 -20.88
C LEU A 86 -20.81 3.57 -21.06
N ARG A 87 -20.41 4.64 -20.36
CA ARG A 87 -21.04 5.97 -20.47
C ARG A 87 -20.94 6.52 -21.89
N GLU A 88 -19.84 6.31 -22.57
CA GLU A 88 -19.66 6.74 -23.96
C GLU A 88 -20.57 5.96 -24.91
N SER A 89 -20.62 4.63 -24.77
CA SER A 89 -21.48 3.76 -25.57
C SER A 89 -22.97 4.13 -25.42
N LEU A 90 -23.41 4.39 -24.18
CA LEU A 90 -24.77 4.84 -23.89
C LEU A 90 -25.07 6.21 -24.53
N ARG A 91 -24.14 7.16 -24.45
CA ARG A 91 -24.28 8.49 -25.07
C ARG A 91 -24.44 8.39 -26.58
N GLU A 92 -23.68 7.52 -27.22
CA GLU A 92 -23.80 7.30 -28.66
C GLU A 92 -25.17 6.74 -29.05
N SER A 93 -25.64 5.70 -28.36
CA SER A 93 -26.97 5.13 -28.58
C SER A 93 -28.09 6.15 -28.38
N ASN A 94 -28.03 6.94 -27.30
CA ASN A 94 -29.02 7.99 -27.04
C ASN A 94 -29.02 9.07 -28.14
N ARG A 95 -27.85 9.47 -28.65
CA ARG A 95 -27.76 10.43 -29.76
C ARG A 95 -28.42 9.88 -31.03
N LYS A 96 -28.20 8.61 -31.36
CA LYS A 96 -28.81 7.97 -32.54
C LYS A 96 -30.33 7.92 -32.42
N LEU A 97 -30.84 7.53 -31.27
CA LEU A 97 -32.29 7.50 -31.00
C LEU A 97 -32.94 8.88 -31.13
N ILE A 98 -32.30 9.93 -30.60
CA ILE A 98 -32.81 11.30 -30.71
C ILE A 98 -32.83 11.77 -32.17
N ALA A 99 -31.77 11.46 -32.94
CA ALA A 99 -31.71 11.81 -34.35
C ALA A 99 -32.80 11.08 -35.17
N GLU A 100 -33.02 9.80 -34.87
CA GLU A 100 -34.08 8.99 -35.49
C GLU A 100 -35.47 9.56 -35.18
N TYR A 101 -35.77 9.80 -33.89
CA TYR A 101 -37.04 10.42 -33.48
C TYR A 101 -37.31 11.76 -34.17
N LYS A 102 -36.29 12.62 -34.25
CA LYS A 102 -36.40 13.91 -34.93
C LYS A 102 -36.70 13.76 -36.42
N SER A 103 -36.03 12.80 -37.09
CA SER A 103 -36.26 12.53 -38.51
C SER A 103 -37.65 11.98 -38.84
N ILE A 104 -38.31 11.34 -37.87
CA ILE A 104 -39.70 10.86 -38.00
C ILE A 104 -40.66 12.03 -37.82
N ASN A 105 -40.48 12.81 -36.75
CA ASN A 105 -41.37 13.93 -36.42
C ASN A 105 -41.30 15.08 -37.45
N ASP A 106 -40.15 15.27 -38.11
CA ASP A 106 -40.00 16.30 -39.17
C ASP A 106 -40.65 15.86 -40.51
N LYS A 107 -41.17 14.63 -40.63
CA LYS A 107 -41.84 14.09 -41.83
C LYS A 107 -43.37 14.05 -41.72
N GLU A 108 -43.94 14.25 -40.54
CA GLU A 108 -45.39 14.47 -40.32
C GLU A 108 -45.74 15.95 -40.42
#